data_AF-A0A7W6R1F3-F1
#
_entry.id   AF-A0A7W6R1F3-F1
#
_cell.length_a   1.000
_cell.length_b   1.000
_cell.length_c   1.000
_cell.angle_alpha   90.00
_cell.angle_beta   90.00
_cell.angle_gamma   90.00
#
_symmetry.space_group_name_H-M   'P 1'
#
loop_
_entity.id
_entity.type
_entity.pdbx_description
1 polymer ?
#
loop_
_entity_poly.entity_id
_entity_poly.type
_entity_poly.pdbx_seq_one_letter_code
_entity_poly.pdbx_strand_id
1 'polypeptide(L)' 'MIGFSPREVDDCTLWEFAACTEGYRKAHQTEETPPPAMGDEQLANLGIEGF' A
#
# COMPACT_ATOMS: atom_id res chain seq x y z
N MET A 1 -23.65 -7.82 10.32
CA MET A 1 -22.20 -7.86 10.59
C MET A 1 -21.51 -7.34 9.35
N ILE A 2 -20.59 -6.39 9.46
CA ILE A 2 -19.80 -5.93 8.30
C ILE A 2 -18.48 -6.69 8.35
N GLY A 3 -18.21 -7.50 7.33
CA GLY A 3 -17.00 -8.32 7.21
C GLY A 3 -17.24 -9.83 7.35
N PHE A 4 -16.23 -10.60 6.94
CA PHE A 4 -16.20 -12.06 7.10
C PHE A 4 -15.81 -12.44 8.53
N SER A 5 -16.44 -13.49 9.05
CA SER A 5 -15.99 -14.18 10.25
C SER A 5 -14.71 -14.98 9.97
N PRO A 6 -13.91 -15.33 10.99
CA PRO A 6 -12.67 -16.09 10.78
C PRO A 6 -12.88 -17.39 9.99
N ARG A 7 -13.98 -18.11 10.24
CA ARG A 7 -14.29 -19.34 9.52
C ARG A 7 -14.58 -19.11 8.04
N GLU A 8 -15.24 -18.01 7.70
CA GLU A 8 -15.50 -17.65 6.30
C GLU A 8 -14.22 -17.23 5.56
N VAL A 9 -13.22 -16.72 6.28
CA VAL A 9 -11.89 -16.44 5.73
C VAL A 9 -11.12 -17.73 5.46
N ASP A 10 -11.19 -18.71 6.37
CA ASP A 10 -10.54 -20.01 6.19
C ASP A 10 -11.12 -20.79 4.99
N ASP A 11 -12.42 -20.60 4.71
CA ASP A 11 -13.10 -21.21 3.57
C ASP A 11 -12.79 -20.50 2.22
N CYS A 12 -12.15 -19.32 2.24
CA CYS A 12 -11.76 -18.61 1.02
C CYS A 12 -10.54 -19.25 0.36
N THR A 13 -10.55 -19.29 -0.97
CA THR A 13 -9.34 -19.54 -1.73
C THR A 13 -8.37 -18.36 -1.59
N LEU A 14 -7.07 -18.62 -1.79
CA LEU A 14 -6.04 -17.57 -1.78
C LEU A 14 -6.35 -16.44 -2.78
N TRP A 15 -6.96 -16.78 -3.91
CA TRP A 15 -7.35 -15.80 -4.91
C TRP A 15 -8.50 -14.91 -4.44
N GLU A 16 -9.54 -15.48 -3.84
CA GLU A 16 -10.68 -14.72 -3.30
C GLU A 16 -10.23 -13.76 -2.19
N PHE A 17 -9.37 -14.24 -1.29
CA PHE A 17 -8.78 -13.42 -0.24
C PHE A 17 -7.94 -12.26 -0.82
N ALA A 18 -7.15 -12.54 -1.86
CA ALA A 18 -6.35 -11.52 -2.54
C ALA A 18 -7.23 -10.46 -3.21
N ALA A 19 -8.33 -10.86 -3.87
CA ALA A 19 -9.27 -9.94 -4.49
C ALA A 19 -9.95 -9.01 -3.46
N CYS A 20 -10.35 -9.54 -2.31
CA CYS A 20 -10.87 -8.73 -1.19
C CYS A 20 -9.84 -7.72 -0.69
N THR A 21 -8.58 -8.15 -0.52
CA THR A 21 -7.49 -7.28 -0.07
C THR A 21 -7.23 -6.14 -1.06
N GLU A 22 -7.23 -6.44 -2.36
CA GLU A 22 -7.06 -5.43 -3.41
C GLU A 22 -8.22 -4.41 -3.42
N GLY A 23 -9.46 -4.88 -3.33
CA GLY A 23 -10.64 -4.01 -3.28
C GLY A 23 -10.64 -3.12 -2.04
N TYR A 24 -10.29 -3.67 -0.87
CA TYR A 24 -10.16 -2.91 0.36
C TYR A 24 -9.09 -1.83 0.24
N ARG A 25 -7.92 -2.17 -0.32
CA ARG A 25 -6.84 -1.22 -0.58
C ARG A 25 -7.30 -0.11 -1.52
N LYS A 26 -7.95 -0.41 -2.64
CA LYS A 26 -8.46 0.61 -3.57
C LYS A 26 -9.47 1.56 -2.92
N ALA A 27 -10.32 1.05 -2.03
CA ALA A 27 -11.37 1.84 -1.40
C ALA A 27 -10.87 2.73 -0.24
N HIS A 28 -9.78 2.32 0.43
CA HIS A 28 -9.33 2.96 1.68
C HIS A 28 -7.92 3.55 1.60
N GLN A 29 -7.13 3.20 0.59
CA GLN A 29 -5.86 3.85 0.34
C GLN A 29 -6.15 5.24 -0.24
N THR A 30 -5.81 6.27 0.54
CA THR A 30 -5.68 7.62 -0.01
C THR A 30 -4.56 7.61 -1.03
N GLU A 31 -4.72 8.31 -2.16
CA GLU A 31 -3.63 8.51 -3.12
C GLU A 31 -2.41 9.03 -2.35
N GLU A 32 -1.41 8.17 -2.20
CA GLU A 32 -0.15 8.54 -1.61
C GLU A 32 0.48 9.47 -2.63
N THR A 33 0.44 10.77 -2.37
CA THR A 33 1.19 11.72 -3.19
C THR A 33 2.62 11.24 -3.11
N PRO A 34 3.23 10.75 -4.20
CA PRO A 34 4.60 10.30 -4.14
C PRO A 34 5.41 11.45 -3.53
N PRO A 35 6.28 11.18 -2.55
CA PRO A 35 7.10 12.23 -1.97
C PRO A 35 7.76 12.97 -3.15
N PRO A 36 7.73 14.30 -3.16
CA PRO A 36 8.27 15.07 -4.27
C PRO A 36 9.68 14.56 -4.55
N ALA A 37 9.98 14.30 -5.83
CA ALA A 37 11.31 13.86 -6.22
C ALA A 37 12.32 14.84 -5.64
N MET A 38 13.15 14.37 -4.71
CA MET A 38 14.14 15.23 -4.10
C MET A 38 15.15 15.60 -5.19
N GLY A 39 15.28 16.91 -5.43
CA GLY A 39 16.31 17.41 -6.33
C GLY A 39 17.71 17.19 -5.76
N ASP A 40 18.71 17.23 -6.63
CA ASP A 40 20.12 17.04 -6.27
C ASP A 40 20.58 17.94 -5.11
N GLU A 41 20.03 19.17 -5.02
CA GLU A 41 20.31 20.09 -3.91
C GLU A 41 19.79 19.57 -2.56
N GLN A 42 18.61 18.94 -2.52
CA GLN A 42 18.06 18.36 -1.29
C GLN A 42 18.86 17.11 -0.88
N LEU A 43 19.33 16.33 -1.86
CA LEU A 43 20.17 15.16 -1.63
C LEU A 43 21.56 15.58 -1.08
N ALA A 44 22.16 16.63 -1.64
CA ALA A 44 23.42 17.20 -1.15
C ALA A 44 23.29 17.76 0.27
N ASN A 45 22.19 18.44 0.59
CA ASN A 45 21.91 18.94 1.95
C ASN A 45 21.72 17.84 3.00
N LEU A 46 21.35 16.63 2.57
CA LEU A 46 21.26 15.43 3.42
C LEU A 46 22.59 14.66 3.50
N GLY A 47 23.65 15.14 2.84
CA GLY A 47 24.97 14.51 2.81
C GLY A 47 25.03 13.25 1.95
N ILE A 48 24.07 13.09 1.02
CA ILE A 48 24.04 11.96 0.08
C ILE A 48 24.76 12.42 -1.20
N GLU A 49 26.07 12.18 -1.26
CA GLU A 49 26.92 12.48 -2.43
C GLU A 49 27.24 11.18 -3.20
N GLY A 50 26.95 11.14 -4.50
CA GLY A 50 27.51 10.12 -5.42
C GLY A 50 26.55 9.10 -6.07
N PHE A 51 25.42 9.55 -6.63
CA PHE A 51 24.68 8.76 -7.65
C PHE A 51 25.25 8.98 -9.04
#